data_AF-A0A087S5H2-F1
#
_entry.id   AF-A0A087S5H2-F1
#
_cell.length_a   1.000
_cell.length_b   1.000
_cell.length_c   1.000
_cell.angle_alpha   90.00
_cell.angle_beta   90.00
_cell.angle_gamma   90.00
#
_symmetry.space_group_name_H-M   'P 1'
#
loop_
_entity.id
_entity.type
_entity.pdbx_description
1 polymer ?
#
loop_
_entity_poly.entity_id
_entity_poly.type
_entity_poly.pdbx_seq_one_letter_code
_entity_poly.pdbx_strand_id
1 'polypeptide(L)'
;MNSRTSFALLAVLTAVGTLTMSSAYADEIPQACVGCSMEDARATSNKMLMQDIPVSVWTDKTGYKQGDVIMVNGQVANVASGFPVTITVVSPL
;
A
#
# COMPACT_ATOMS: atom_id res chain seq x y z
N MET A 1 -28.83 -41.31 -21.36
CA MET A 1 -28.23 -40.51 -20.28
C MET A 1 -29.21 -39.43 -19.88
N ASN A 2 -29.69 -39.45 -18.64
CA ASN A 2 -30.77 -38.58 -18.16
C ASN A 2 -30.21 -37.19 -17.82
N SER A 3 -30.59 -36.15 -18.55
CA SER A 3 -30.02 -34.80 -18.42
C SER A 3 -30.09 -34.23 -17.00
N ARG A 4 -31.02 -34.72 -16.18
CA ARG A 4 -31.22 -34.33 -14.78
C ARG A 4 -30.04 -34.67 -13.85
N THR A 5 -29.28 -35.73 -14.12
CA THR A 5 -28.14 -36.11 -13.27
C THR A 5 -26.88 -35.29 -13.57
N SER A 6 -26.76 -34.73 -14.77
CA SER A 6 -25.61 -33.92 -15.18
C SER A 6 -25.63 -32.52 -14.56
N PHE A 7 -26.80 -31.91 -14.39
CA PHE A 7 -26.91 -30.57 -13.79
C PHE A 7 -26.63 -30.57 -12.27
N ALA A 8 -26.92 -31.67 -11.58
CA ALA A 8 -26.62 -31.80 -10.15
C ALA A 8 -25.10 -31.89 -9.88
N LEU A 9 -24.37 -32.61 -10.72
CA LEU A 9 -22.90 -32.68 -10.62
C LEU A 9 -22.25 -31.30 -10.87
N LEU A 10 -22.75 -30.54 -11.84
CA LEU A 10 -22.22 -29.21 -12.14
C LEU A 10 -22.40 -28.24 -10.97
N ALA A 11 -23.52 -28.31 -10.25
CA ALA A 11 -23.79 -27.50 -9.07
C ALA A 11 -22.91 -27.88 -7.85
N VAL A 12 -22.50 -29.14 -7.74
CA VAL A 12 -21.61 -29.59 -6.66
C VAL A 12 -20.14 -29.19 -6.94
N LEU A 13 -19.70 -29.22 -8.19
CA LEU A 13 -18.33 -28.80 -8.55
C LEU A 13 -18.09 -27.29 -8.35
N THR A 14 -19.09 -26.44 -8.58
CA THR A 14 -18.95 -24.99 -8.34
C THR A 14 -18.89 -24.61 -6.85
N ALA A 15 -19.49 -25.42 -5.96
CA ALA A 15 -19.45 -25.19 -4.52
C ALA A 15 -18.11 -25.57 -3.87
N VAL A 16 -17.36 -26.51 -4.46
CA VAL A 16 -16.04 -26.94 -3.94
C VAL A 16 -14.90 -26.08 -4.49
N GLY A 17 -15.06 -25.52 -5.70
CA GLY A 17 -14.05 -24.68 -6.35
C GLY A 17 -13.76 -23.34 -5.65
N THR A 18 -14.61 -22.89 -4.72
CA THR A 18 -14.40 -21.64 -3.97
C THR A 18 -13.67 -21.85 -2.64
N LEU A 19 -13.48 -23.08 -2.18
CA LEU A 19 -12.83 -23.38 -0.89
C LEU A 19 -11.34 -23.69 -0.99
N THR A 20 -10.76 -23.77 -2.20
CA THR A 20 -9.32 -23.96 -2.41
C THR A 20 -8.62 -22.69 -2.89
N MET A 21 -9.09 -21.52 -2.45
CA MET A 21 -8.29 -20.30 -2.52
C MET A 21 -7.15 -20.45 -1.51
N SER A 22 -6.03 -20.95 -2.00
CA SER A 22 -4.77 -21.09 -1.27
C SER A 22 -4.45 -19.79 -0.53
N SER A 23 -4.42 -19.86 0.80
CA SER A 23 -3.97 -18.79 1.71
C SER A 23 -2.47 -18.44 1.57
N ALA A 24 -1.78 -19.00 0.58
CA ALA A 24 -0.38 -18.77 0.30
C ALA A 24 -0.14 -17.47 -0.52
N TYR A 25 -1.18 -16.87 -1.08
CA TYR A 25 -1.14 -15.51 -1.62
C TYR A 25 -2.00 -14.58 -0.75
N ALA A 26 -1.75 -14.62 0.56
CA ALA A 26 -2.21 -13.61 1.51
C ALA A 26 -1.09 -12.58 1.76
N ASP A 27 -0.42 -12.15 0.69
CA ASP A 27 0.39 -10.94 0.70
C ASP A 27 -0.42 -9.86 -0.02
N GLU A 28 -1.16 -9.13 0.80
CA GLU A 28 -1.81 -7.84 0.60
C GLU A 28 -1.90 -7.34 -0.85
N ILE A 29 -2.81 -7.92 -1.63
CA ILE A 29 -3.29 -7.24 -2.84
C ILE A 29 -4.03 -5.99 -2.33
N PRO A 30 -3.61 -4.76 -2.70
CA PRO A 30 -4.40 -3.57 -2.45
C PRO A 30 -5.80 -3.86 -2.95
N GLN A 31 -6.80 -3.63 -2.12
CA GLN A 31 -8.20 -3.92 -2.46
C GLN A 31 -8.45 -3.46 -3.89
N ALA A 32 -8.63 -4.40 -4.81
CA ALA A 32 -9.23 -4.13 -6.11
C ALA A 32 -10.63 -3.63 -5.76
N CYS A 33 -10.75 -2.33 -5.57
CA CYS A 33 -11.92 -1.78 -4.93
C CYS A 33 -13.05 -1.81 -5.96
N VAL A 34 -13.92 -2.80 -5.77
CA VAL A 34 -15.09 -3.02 -6.62
C VAL A 34 -16.02 -1.83 -6.37
N GLY A 35 -15.83 -0.74 -7.14
CA GLY A 35 -16.65 0.48 -7.06
C GLY A 35 -15.93 1.82 -6.84
N CYS A 36 -14.59 1.90 -6.75
CA CYS A 36 -13.95 3.24 -6.77
C CYS A 36 -13.62 3.69 -8.19
N SER A 37 -13.54 5.01 -8.37
CA SER A 37 -13.01 5.56 -9.62
C SER A 37 -11.53 5.24 -9.76
N MET A 38 -11.02 5.27 -10.99
CA MET A 38 -9.60 5.05 -11.27
C MET A 38 -8.69 6.08 -10.57
N GLU A 39 -9.22 7.25 -10.17
CA GLU A 39 -8.46 8.23 -9.38
C GLU A 39 -8.20 7.75 -7.95
N ASP A 40 -9.19 7.16 -7.29
CA ASP A 40 -9.07 6.67 -5.91
C ASP A 40 -8.10 5.49 -5.80
N ALA A 41 -8.11 4.61 -6.80
CA ALA A 41 -7.16 3.50 -6.90
C ALA A 41 -5.71 4.01 -7.00
N ARG A 42 -5.46 5.06 -7.79
CA ARG A 42 -4.13 5.66 -7.94
C ARG A 42 -3.65 6.36 -6.68
N ALA A 43 -4.54 7.09 -6.01
CA ALA A 43 -4.24 7.73 -4.73
C ALA A 43 -3.86 6.68 -3.66
N THR A 44 -4.59 5.57 -3.63
CA THR A 44 -4.32 4.45 -2.71
C THR A 44 -3.01 3.76 -3.05
N SER A 45 -2.74 3.43 -4.32
CA SER A 45 -1.45 2.85 -4.73
C SER A 45 -0.27 3.76 -4.40
N ASN A 46 -0.37 5.06 -4.67
CA ASN A 46 0.68 6.01 -4.32
C ASN A 46 0.90 6.07 -2.80
N LYS A 47 -0.17 6.00 -2.01
CA LYS A 47 -0.08 5.96 -0.55
C LYS A 47 0.61 4.69 -0.06
N MET A 48 0.31 3.54 -0.64
CA MET A 48 0.97 2.26 -0.29
C MET A 48 2.44 2.25 -0.70
N LEU A 49 2.77 2.74 -1.89
CA LEU A 49 4.17 2.92 -2.33
C LEU A 49 4.96 3.84 -1.40
N MET A 50 4.34 4.89 -0.87
CA MET A 50 4.99 5.76 0.11
C MET A 50 5.15 5.08 1.48
N GLN A 51 4.22 4.21 1.88
CA GLN A 51 4.35 3.43 3.11
C GLN A 51 5.46 2.35 3.02
N ASP A 52 5.83 1.93 1.81
CA ASP A 52 6.94 1.00 1.59
C ASP A 52 8.32 1.66 1.79
N ILE A 53 8.40 2.99 1.65
CA ILE A 53 9.63 3.74 1.95
C ILE A 53 9.71 3.97 3.48
N PRO A 54 10.68 3.35 4.19
CA PRO A 54 10.70 3.37 5.65
C PRO A 54 10.93 4.77 6.22
N VAL A 55 11.73 5.59 5.53
CA VAL A 55 12.02 6.99 5.91
C VAL A 55 12.13 7.83 4.65
N SER A 56 11.38 8.92 4.57
CA SER A 56 11.52 9.94 3.54
C SER A 56 11.65 11.32 4.17
N VAL A 57 12.55 12.15 3.63
CA VAL A 57 12.80 13.52 4.08
C VAL A 57 12.94 14.40 2.86
N TRP A 58 12.28 15.55 2.87
CA TRP A 58 12.37 16.53 1.80
C TRP A 58 12.22 17.95 2.35
N THR A 59 12.61 18.91 1.53
CA THR A 59 12.57 20.33 1.87
C THR A 59 11.63 21.07 0.93
N ASP A 60 11.24 22.30 1.29
CA ASP A 60 10.36 23.11 0.43
C ASP A 60 11.03 23.54 -0.88
N LYS A 61 12.36 23.72 -0.87
CA LYS A 61 13.17 24.14 -2.01
C LYS A 61 14.48 23.34 -2.11
N THR A 62 15.11 23.40 -3.28
CA THR A 62 16.39 22.76 -3.60
C THR A 62 17.61 23.64 -3.29
N GLY A 63 17.41 24.92 -3.01
CA GLY A 63 18.49 25.87 -2.70
C GLY A 63 17.99 27.01 -1.82
N TYR A 64 18.86 27.47 -0.92
CA TYR A 64 18.56 28.49 0.07
C TYR A 64 19.69 29.52 0.09
N LYS A 65 19.33 30.78 0.31
CA LYS A 65 20.25 31.88 0.53
C LYS A 65 20.42 32.12 2.03
N GLN A 66 21.45 32.87 2.38
CA GLN A 66 21.65 33.28 3.76
C GLN A 66 20.44 34.08 4.26
N GLY A 67 19.90 33.66 5.41
CA GLY A 67 18.71 34.26 6.01
C GLY A 67 17.39 33.60 5.63
N ASP A 68 17.39 32.65 4.67
CA ASP A 68 16.19 31.87 4.37
C ASP A 68 15.87 30.89 5.51
N VAL A 69 14.58 30.65 5.73
CA VAL A 69 14.07 29.58 6.60
C VAL A 69 13.88 28.31 5.77
N ILE A 70 14.48 27.21 6.21
CA ILE A 70 14.36 25.89 5.58
C ILE A 70 13.22 25.13 6.26
N MET A 71 12.19 24.77 5.50
CA MET A 71 11.11 23.91 6.00
C MET A 71 11.43 22.44 5.68
N VAL A 72 11.77 21.67 6.71
CA VAL A 72 12.07 20.24 6.58
C VAL A 72 10.81 19.44 6.91
N ASN A 73 10.38 18.62 5.96
CA ASN A 73 9.28 17.68 6.12
C ASN A 73 9.79 16.26 5.95
N GLY A 74 9.07 15.30 6.54
CA GLY A 74 9.42 13.90 6.37
C GLY A 74 8.30 12.99 6.80
N GLN A 75 8.43 11.74 6.42
CA GLN A 75 7.53 10.66 6.79
C GLN A 75 8.37 9.47 7.27
N VAL A 76 7.84 8.75 8.25
CA VAL A 76 8.41 7.49 8.73
C VAL A 76 7.31 6.45 8.73
N ALA A 77 7.55 5.33 8.05
CA ALA A 77 6.66 4.18 8.06
C ALA A 77 7.08 3.19 9.14
N ASN A 78 6.18 2.28 9.53
CA ASN A 78 6.45 1.22 10.52
C ASN A 78 6.99 1.71 11.87
N VAL A 79 6.49 2.85 12.36
CA VAL A 79 6.89 3.39 13.66
C VAL A 79 6.46 2.47 14.79
N ALA A 80 7.43 1.92 15.52
CA ALA A 80 7.19 1.27 16.80
C ALA A 80 7.03 2.34 17.88
N SER A 81 6.03 2.16 18.76
CA SER A 81 5.83 3.07 19.90
C SER A 81 7.07 3.08 20.79
N GLY A 82 7.47 4.27 21.27
CA GLY A 82 8.60 4.45 22.19
C GLY A 82 9.96 4.69 21.52
N PHE A 83 10.04 4.73 20.19
CA PHE A 83 11.27 5.06 19.46
C PHE A 83 11.18 6.45 18.84
N PRO A 84 11.80 7.48 19.44
CA PRO A 84 11.79 8.83 18.89
C PRO A 84 12.60 8.91 17.59
N VAL A 85 12.09 9.66 16.62
CA VAL A 85 12.80 9.97 15.37
C VAL A 85 13.60 11.25 15.56
N THR A 86 14.87 11.25 15.16
CA THR A 86 15.77 12.41 15.28
C THR A 86 16.22 12.87 13.90
N ILE A 87 16.13 14.17 13.64
CA ILE A 87 16.64 14.81 12.42
C ILE A 87 17.80 15.71 12.82
N THR A 88 18.94 15.58 12.14
CA THR A 88 20.13 16.41 12.37
C THR A 88 20.48 17.18 11.11
N VAL A 89 20.64 18.49 11.24
CA VAL A 89 21.11 19.36 10.16
C VAL A 89 22.63 19.50 10.29
N VAL A 90 23.37 19.14 9.25
CA VAL A 90 24.83 19.20 9.22
C VAL A 90 25.26 20.22 8.17
N SER A 91 26.07 21.18 8.59
CA SER A 91 26.68 22.14 7.66
C SER A 91 27.81 21.47 6.87
N PRO A 92 27.86 21.63 5.53
CA PRO A 92 29.03 21.26 4.75
C PRO A 92 30.15 22.23 5.12
N LEU A 93 31.28 21.69 5.57
CA LEU A 93 32.45 22.45 6.03
C LEU A 93 32.98 23.44 4.98
#